data_AF-A0A5Q0TLZ3-F1
#
_entry.id   AF-A0A5Q0TLZ3-F1
#
_cell.length_a   1.000
_cell.length_b   1.000
_cell.length_c   1.000
_cell.angle_alpha   90.00
_cell.angle_beta   90.00
_cell.angle_gamma   90.00
#
_symmetry.space_group_name_H-M   'P 1'
#
loop_
_entity.id
_entity.type
_entity.pdbx_description
1 polymer ?
#
loop_
_entity_poly.entity_id
_entity_poly.type
_entity_poly.pdbx_seq_one_letter_code
_entity_poly.pdbx_strand_id
1 'polypeptide(L)'
;MDACFKYIGFIKRNDNSASRDATVEIHINKEYEEGLKGLEEFSHIIVIYHLHLANFDGRLLREKKGVMVGVFATRSQFRPNPIGISVAEVVESELLRPCGRSIPTSR
;
A
#
# COMPACT_ATOMS: atom_id res chain seq x y z
N MET A 1 16.53 6.59 -17.31
CA MET A 1 16.83 5.77 -16.12
C MET A 1 15.52 5.26 -15.61
N ASP A 2 15.30 3.96 -15.75
CA ASP A 2 14.08 3.30 -15.28
C ASP A 2 14.34 2.74 -13.87
N ALA A 3 13.41 2.98 -12.96
CA ALA A 3 13.47 2.46 -11.60
C ALA A 3 12.58 1.22 -11.50
N CYS A 4 13.12 0.13 -10.95
CA CYS A 4 12.38 -1.09 -10.69
C CYS A 4 12.24 -1.26 -9.17
N PHE A 5 11.01 -1.41 -8.69
CA PHE A 5 10.72 -1.66 -7.28
C PHE A 5 10.25 -3.10 -7.09
N LYS A 6 10.66 -3.73 -6.00
CA LYS A 6 10.09 -4.99 -5.54
C LYS A 6 9.02 -4.70 -4.49
N TYR A 7 7.87 -5.36 -4.59
CA TYR A 7 6.86 -5.25 -3.56
C TYR A 7 7.32 -5.96 -2.29
N ILE A 8 7.26 -5.26 -1.17
CA ILE A 8 7.59 -5.80 0.16
C ILE A 8 6.42 -6.55 0.79
N GLY A 9 5.24 -6.47 0.19
CA GLY A 9 3.99 -6.95 0.76
C GLY A 9 2.77 -6.48 -0.03
N PHE A 10 1.58 -6.67 0.54
CA PHE A 10 0.33 -6.21 -0.04
C PHE A 10 -0.62 -5.68 1.04
N ILE A 11 -1.57 -4.86 0.61
CA ILE A 11 -2.61 -4.30 1.49
C ILE A 11 -3.89 -5.11 1.25
N LYS A 12 -4.47 -5.61 2.33
CA LYS A 12 -5.76 -6.30 2.33
C LYS A 12 -6.80 -5.40 3.00
N ARG A 13 -7.89 -5.16 2.28
CA ARG A 13 -9.07 -4.45 2.78
C ARG A 13 -10.19 -5.44 3.00
N ASN A 14 -10.85 -5.35 4.15
CA ASN A 14 -12.04 -6.14 4.45
C ASN A 14 -13.30 -5.48 3.87
N ASP A 15 -13.30 -4.16 3.69
CA ASP A 15 -14.39 -3.40 3.08
C ASP A 15 -13.95 -2.64 1.81
N ASN A 16 -14.87 -2.51 0.85
CA ASN A 16 -14.68 -1.70 -0.37
C ASN A 16 -14.96 -0.21 -0.17
N SER A 17 -15.25 0.24 1.06
CA SER A 17 -15.55 1.64 1.35
C SER A 17 -14.26 2.48 1.32
N ALA A 18 -14.28 3.60 0.61
CA ALA A 18 -13.20 4.59 0.62
C ALA A 18 -13.30 5.51 1.85
N SER A 19 -13.64 4.95 3.01
CA SER A 19 -13.75 5.73 4.25
C SER A 19 -12.37 6.10 4.78
N ARG A 20 -12.31 7.25 5.47
CA ARG A 20 -11.10 7.70 6.18
C ARG A 20 -10.82 6.84 7.41
N ASP A 21 -11.86 6.26 8.00
CA ASP A 21 -11.80 5.49 9.24
C ASP A 21 -11.74 3.98 8.97
N ALA A 22 -11.44 3.58 7.73
CA ALA A 22 -11.37 2.17 7.37
C ALA A 22 -10.06 1.54 7.87
N THR A 23 -10.18 0.54 8.74
CA THR A 23 -9.06 -0.31 9.14
C THR A 23 -8.64 -1.20 7.98
N VAL A 24 -7.34 -1.30 7.73
CA VAL A 24 -6.76 -2.14 6.68
C VAL A 24 -5.65 -3.00 7.26
N GLU A 25 -5.45 -4.18 6.69
CA GLU A 25 -4.34 -5.06 7.06
C GLU A 25 -3.20 -4.87 6.05
N ILE A 26 -1.98 -4.66 6.54
CA ILE A 26 -0.77 -4.59 5.70
C ILE A 26 0.04 -5.85 5.95
N HIS A 27 0.13 -6.69 4.93
CA HIS A 27 0.84 -7.97 4.99
C HIS A 27 2.23 -7.78 4.39
N ILE A 28 3.27 -7.92 5.20
CA ILE A 28 4.68 -7.78 4.79
C ILE A 28 5.29 -9.17 4.61
N ASN A 29 6.08 -9.35 3.54
CA ASN A 29 6.77 -10.61 3.29
C ASN A 29 7.77 -10.89 4.40
N LYS A 30 7.91 -12.17 4.75
CA LYS A 30 8.78 -12.63 5.84
C LYS A 30 10.23 -12.17 5.70
N GLU A 31 10.75 -12.06 4.48
CA GLU A 31 12.12 -11.60 4.22
C GLU A 31 12.39 -10.17 4.72
N TYR A 32 11.36 -9.35 4.95
CA TYR A 32 11.45 -7.98 5.46
C TYR A 32 10.99 -7.85 6.92
N GLU A 33 10.73 -8.95 7.63
CA GLU A 33 10.17 -8.94 8.99
C GLU A 33 11.03 -8.16 10.00
N GLU A 34 12.36 -8.22 9.85
CA GLU A 34 13.30 -7.50 10.71
C GLU A 34 13.10 -5.98 10.64
N GLY A 35 12.65 -5.47 9.49
CA GLY A 35 12.37 -4.05 9.28
C GLY A 35 11.15 -3.51 10.04
N LEU A 36 10.34 -4.39 10.65
CA LEU A 36 9.18 -3.99 11.45
C LEU A 36 9.52 -3.75 12.93
N LYS A 37 10.76 -4.02 13.35
CA LYS A 37 11.19 -3.84 14.74
C LYS A 37 11.07 -2.37 15.17
N GLY A 38 10.35 -2.13 16.26
CA GLY A 38 10.14 -0.77 16.81
C GLY A 38 9.02 0.02 16.13
N LEU A 39 8.28 -0.56 15.18
CA LEU A 39 7.15 0.13 14.53
C LEU A 39 6.03 0.47 15.53
N GLU A 40 5.85 -0.38 16.55
CA GLU A 40 4.86 -0.21 17.64
C GLU A 40 5.14 1.00 18.54
N GLU A 41 6.37 1.53 18.53
CA GLU A 41 6.72 2.73 19.30
C GLU A 41 6.17 4.02 18.66
N PHE A 42 5.65 3.94 17.43
CA PHE A 42 5.11 5.07 16.68
C PHE A 42 3.59 4.98 16.55
N SER A 43 2.90 6.09 16.80
CA SER A 43 1.45 6.15 16.60
C SER A 43 1.05 6.20 15.12
N HIS A 44 1.90 6.77 14.25
CA HIS A 44 1.59 6.98 12.84
C HIS A 44 2.76 6.55 11.94
N ILE A 45 2.41 5.91 10.82
CA ILE A 45 3.36 5.48 9.79
C ILE A 45 3.02 6.10 8.44
N ILE A 46 4.04 6.25 7.59
CA ILE A 46 3.88 6.63 6.19
C ILE A 46 3.89 5.35 5.36
N VAL A 47 2.77 5.09 4.70
CA VAL A 47 2.61 3.95 3.78
C VAL A 47 2.78 4.45 2.36
N ILE A 48 3.81 3.94 1.68
CA ILE A 48 4.02 4.14 0.24
C ILE A 48 3.56 2.86 -0.46
N TYR A 49 2.62 2.98 -1.39
CA TYR A 49 2.02 1.82 -2.04
C TYR A 49 1.79 2.08 -3.52
N HIS A 50 1.78 1.00 -4.29
CA HIS A 50 1.53 1.05 -5.72
C HIS A 50 0.03 0.91 -6.00
N LEU A 51 -0.53 1.85 -6.75
CA LEU A 51 -1.92 1.83 -7.21
C LEU A 51 -2.00 0.91 -8.44
N HIS A 52 -1.91 -0.40 -8.21
CA HIS A 52 -1.82 -1.43 -9.25
C HIS A 52 -2.99 -1.45 -10.25
N LEU A 53 -4.15 -0.87 -9.90
CA LEU A 53 -5.30 -0.72 -10.80
C LEU A 53 -5.33 0.63 -11.54
N ALA A 54 -4.50 1.60 -11.14
CA ALA A 54 -4.45 2.90 -11.78
C ALA A 54 -3.57 2.83 -13.03
N ASN A 55 -4.19 3.01 -14.19
CA ASN A 55 -3.49 3.08 -15.47
C ASN A 55 -3.33 4.53 -15.92
N PHE A 56 -2.10 4.92 -16.26
CA PHE A 56 -1.85 6.24 -16.82
C PHE A 56 -2.36 6.30 -18.26
N ASP A 57 -3.29 7.22 -18.53
CA ASP A 57 -3.90 7.42 -19.85
C ASP A 57 -3.12 8.38 -20.77
N GLY A 58 -1.90 8.75 -20.40
CA GLY A 58 -1.06 9.69 -21.15
C GLY A 58 -1.36 11.18 -20.89
N ARG A 59 -2.43 11.52 -20.16
CA ARG A 59 -2.83 12.92 -19.97
C ARG A 59 -2.13 13.55 -18.77
N LEU A 60 -1.43 14.65 -19.04
CA LEU A 60 -0.74 15.45 -18.01
C LEU A 60 -1.62 16.52 -17.37
N LEU A 61 -2.84 16.74 -17.87
CA LEU A 61 -3.82 17.66 -17.30
C LEU A 61 -5.04 16.90 -16.81
N ARG A 62 -5.57 17.32 -15.66
CA ARG A 62 -6.80 16.78 -15.05
C ARG A 62 -7.71 17.93 -14.69
N GLU A 63 -8.99 17.76 -14.95
CA GLU A 63 -9.99 18.69 -14.45
C GLU A 63 -10.16 18.49 -12.94
N LYS A 64 -10.04 19.58 -12.20
CA LYS A 64 -10.29 19.62 -10.75
C LYS A 64 -11.08 20.87 -10.44
N LYS A 65 -12.33 20.69 -10.00
CA LYS A 65 -13.27 21.79 -9.68
C LYS A 65 -13.43 22.79 -10.85
N GLY A 66 -13.60 22.29 -12.08
CA GLY A 66 -13.81 23.12 -13.27
C GLY A 66 -12.56 23.80 -13.85
N VAL A 67 -11.37 23.52 -13.30
CA VAL A 67 -10.09 24.06 -13.81
C VAL A 67 -9.19 22.92 -14.24
N MET A 68 -8.53 23.07 -15.39
CA MET A 68 -7.50 22.14 -15.85
C MET A 68 -6.20 22.38 -15.06
N VAL A 69 -5.77 21.37 -14.31
CA VAL A 69 -4.60 21.43 -13.45
C VAL A 69 -3.62 20.32 -13.86
N GLY A 70 -2.31 20.62 -13.83
CA GLY A 70 -1.27 19.64 -14.07
C GLY A 70 -1.39 18.45 -13.10
N VAL A 71 -1.23 17.23 -13.61
CA VAL A 71 -1.37 15.99 -12.83
C VAL A 71 -0.51 16.00 -11.56
N PHE A 72 0.69 16.58 -11.62
CA PHE A 72 1.61 16.69 -10.50
C PHE A 72 1.15 17.68 -9.42
N ALA A 73 0.37 18.69 -9.77
CA ALA A 73 -0.24 19.63 -8.82
C ALA A 73 -1.55 19.10 -8.18
N THR A 74 -1.99 17.90 -8.56
CA THR A 74 -3.16 17.23 -7.96
C THR A 74 -2.75 16.13 -6.98
N ARG A 75 -3.69 15.28 -6.55
CA ARG A 75 -3.44 13.96 -5.95
C ARG A 75 -4.09 12.84 -6.77
N SER A 76 -4.21 13.04 -8.09
CA SER A 76 -4.80 12.04 -9.00
C SER A 76 -4.00 10.73 -8.95
N GLN A 77 -4.71 9.60 -9.01
CA GLN A 77 -4.16 8.26 -9.17
C GLN A 77 -3.55 8.03 -10.56
N PHE A 78 -4.01 8.75 -11.58
CA PHE A 78 -3.61 8.57 -12.97
C PHE A 78 -2.34 9.37 -13.30
N ARG A 79 -1.21 8.93 -12.73
CA ARG A 79 0.14 9.51 -12.93
C ARG A 79 1.03 8.55 -13.71
N PRO A 80 2.12 9.02 -14.34
CA PRO A 80 3.09 8.14 -15.00
C PRO A 80 3.59 7.01 -14.10
N ASN A 81 3.89 7.34 -12.83
CA ASN A 81 4.20 6.37 -11.78
C ASN A 81 3.07 6.39 -10.75
N PRO A 82 2.16 5.40 -10.75
CA PRO A 82 0.96 5.42 -9.91
C PRO A 82 1.30 5.00 -8.48
N ILE A 83 1.95 5.91 -7.75
CA ILE A 83 2.36 5.73 -6.36
C ILE A 83 1.42 6.53 -5.45
N GLY A 84 0.86 5.86 -4.45
CA GLY A 84 0.09 6.44 -3.36
C GLY A 84 0.95 6.63 -2.12
N ILE A 85 0.60 7.66 -1.34
CA ILE A 85 1.19 7.94 -0.02
C ILE A 85 0.04 8.23 0.93
N SER A 86 -0.01 7.47 2.02
CA SER A 86 -0.98 7.64 3.10
C SER A 86 -0.27 7.71 4.44
N VAL A 87 -0.78 8.55 5.33
CA VAL A 87 -0.41 8.52 6.75
C VAL A 87 -1.48 7.68 7.44
N ALA A 88 -1.06 6.62 8.12
CA ALA A 88 -1.96 5.67 8.79
C ALA A 88 -1.57 5.55 10.26
N GLU A 89 -2.58 5.39 11.12
CA GLU A 89 -2.39 5.05 12.52
C GLU A 89 -2.11 3.54 12.64
N VAL A 90 -1.16 3.17 13.50
CA VAL A 90 -0.90 1.75 13.81
C VAL A 90 -1.81 1.34 14.95
N VAL A 91 -2.77 0.46 14.67
CA VAL A 91 -3.72 -0.05 15.66
C VAL A 91 -3.18 -1.30 16.35
N GLU A 92 -2.61 -2.21 15.55
CA GLU A 92 -2.07 -3.49 16.00
C GLU A 92 -1.00 -3.96 15.00
N SER A 93 0.01 -4.67 15.50
CA SER A 93 0.95 -5.42 14.67
C SER A 93 1.11 -6.83 15.20
N GLU A 94 0.90 -7.81 14.33
CA GLU A 94 1.06 -9.22 14.65
C GLU A 94 2.02 -9.87 13.64
N LEU A 95 2.96 -10.67 14.15
CA LEU A 95 3.75 -11.55 13.31
C LEU A 95 2.97 -12.85 13.07
N LEU A 96 2.30 -12.93 11.93
CA LEU A 96 1.63 -14.16 11.51
C LEU A 96 2.66 -15.27 11.31
N ARG A 97 2.60 -16.28 12.18
CA ARG A 97 3.39 -17.50 12.00
C ARG A 97 2.87 -18.19 10.74
N PRO A 98 3.75 -18.63 9.81
CA PRO A 98 3.30 -19.40 8.66
C PRO A 98 2.52 -20.62 9.17
N CYS A 99 1.26 -20.73 8.74
CA CYS A 99 0.39 -21.84 9.11
C CYS A 99 1.07 -23.12 8.62
N GLY A 100 1.65 -23.87 9.55
CA GLY A 100 2.30 -25.14 9.28
C GLY A 100 1.23 -26.13 8.84
N ARG A 101 0.96 -26.23 7.54
CA ARG A 101 0.40 -27.46 6.99
C ARG A 101 1.49 -28.52 7.13
N SER A 102 1.44 -29.27 8.22
CA SER A 102 2.02 -30.60 8.25
C SER A 102 1.39 -31.39 7.11
N ILE A 103 2.11 -31.53 6.00
CA ILE A 103 1.80 -32.55 5.01
C ILE A 103 1.97 -33.85 5.78
N PRO A 104 0.92 -34.68 5.98
CA PRO A 104 1.14 -35.99 6.55
C PRO A 104 1.99 -36.76 5.55
N THR A 105 3.28 -36.95 5.86
CA THR A 105 4.09 -37.97 5.22
C THR A 105 3.46 -39.31 5.57
N SER A 106 2.62 -39.82 4.67
CA SER A 106 2.20 -41.21 4.67
C SER A 106 3.46 -42.06 4.52
N ARG A 107 3.80 -42.79 5.59
CA ARG A 107 4.55 -44.05 5.46
C ARG A 107 3.59 -45.14 5.03
#